data_AF-A0A9P9N1L3-F1
#
_entry.id   AF-A0A9P9N1L3-F1
#
_cell.length_a   1.000
_cell.length_b   1.000
_cell.length_c   1.000
_cell.angle_alpha   90.00
_cell.angle_beta   90.00
_cell.angle_gamma   90.00
#
_symmetry.space_group_name_H-M   'P 1'
#
loop_
_entity.id
_entity.type
_entity.pdbx_description
1 polymer ?
#
loop_
_entity_poly.entity_id
_entity_poly.type
_entity_poly.pdbx_seq_one_letter_code
_entity_poly.pdbx_strand_id
1 'polypeptide(L)'
;MQITTAALMLFAALGVVATPIDSEPNSIDMRDEVDILIKYSGTCTRDKNECKYKNQENKDTFVKCPTLANKKCTNDGKTCTWDSVSKVVTCD
;
A
#
# COMPACT_ATOMS: atom_id res chain seq x y z
N MET A 1 54.85 16.27 -35.71
CA MET A 1 54.89 14.98 -34.98
C MET A 1 54.82 15.29 -33.49
N GLN A 2 54.29 14.35 -32.70
CA GLN A 2 53.96 14.43 -31.27
C GLN A 2 52.56 14.96 -30.96
N ILE A 3 51.63 14.03 -30.82
CA ILE A 3 50.64 14.11 -29.75
C ILE A 3 50.88 12.87 -28.90
N THR A 4 51.34 13.13 -27.69
CA THR A 4 51.67 12.17 -26.64
C THR A 4 50.41 11.89 -25.82
N THR A 5 50.26 10.63 -25.38
CA THR A 5 49.52 10.19 -24.16
C THR A 5 47.99 10.34 -24.22
N ALA A 6 47.13 9.51 -23.58
CA ALA A 6 47.27 8.46 -22.59
C ALA A 6 46.09 7.47 -22.75
N ALA A 7 46.33 6.18 -22.53
CA ALA A 7 45.27 5.18 -22.46
C ALA A 7 44.55 5.27 -21.10
N LEU A 8 43.23 5.41 -21.11
CA LEU A 8 42.38 5.32 -19.93
C LEU A 8 41.55 4.04 -20.01
N MET A 9 41.97 3.01 -19.26
CA MET A 9 41.14 1.85 -18.95
C MET A 9 40.46 2.13 -17.60
N LEU A 10 39.13 2.15 -17.58
CA LEU A 10 38.32 2.24 -16.37
C LEU A 10 37.49 0.97 -16.25
N PHE A 11 37.97 0.02 -15.43
CA PHE A 11 37.16 -1.08 -14.92
C PHE A 11 36.64 -0.68 -13.54
N ALA A 12 35.35 -0.40 -13.45
CA ALA A 12 34.63 -0.35 -12.17
C ALA A 12 33.62 -1.50 -12.17
N ALA A 13 33.98 -2.61 -11.53
CA ALA A 13 33.05 -3.69 -11.24
C ALA A 13 32.13 -3.24 -10.10
N LEU A 14 30.87 -2.94 -10.43
CA LEU A 14 29.83 -2.72 -9.43
C LEU A 14 29.35 -4.09 -8.95
N GLY A 15 29.92 -4.56 -7.84
CA GLY A 15 29.35 -5.65 -7.07
C GLY A 15 28.06 -5.17 -6.41
N VAL A 16 26.92 -5.48 -7.02
CA VAL A 16 25.62 -5.32 -6.35
C VAL A 16 25.45 -6.51 -5.43
N VAL A 17 25.57 -6.27 -4.12
CA VAL A 17 25.02 -7.18 -3.11
C VAL A 17 23.50 -7.10 -3.22
N ALA A 18 22.88 -8.14 -3.77
CA ALA A 18 21.44 -8.32 -3.63
C ALA A 18 21.17 -8.75 -2.19
N THR A 19 21.02 -7.79 -1.28
CA THR A 19 20.34 -8.06 0.00
C THR A 19 18.88 -8.40 -0.34
N PRO A 20 18.27 -9.42 0.27
CA PRO A 20 16.84 -9.67 0.08
C PRO A 20 16.11 -8.43 0.56
N ILE A 21 15.52 -7.70 -0.38
CA ILE A 21 14.52 -6.70 -0.05
C ILE A 21 13.33 -7.52 0.41
N ASP A 22 13.06 -7.45 1.70
CA ASP A 22 11.79 -7.86 2.29
C ASP A 22 10.70 -7.37 1.35
N SER A 23 10.07 -8.31 0.66
CA SER A 23 9.10 -8.00 -0.37
C SER A 23 7.83 -7.58 0.37
N GLU A 24 7.75 -6.30 0.71
CA GLU A 24 6.44 -5.65 0.76
C GLU A 24 5.75 -6.01 -0.56
N PRO A 25 4.58 -6.67 -0.54
CA PRO A 25 3.81 -6.84 -1.75
C PRO A 25 3.27 -5.45 -2.12
N ASN A 26 4.11 -4.68 -2.82
CA ASN A 26 3.64 -3.66 -3.73
C ASN A 26 2.80 -4.41 -4.76
N SER A 27 1.49 -4.45 -4.54
CA SER A 27 0.53 -4.83 -5.56
C SER A 27 0.60 -3.75 -6.63
N ILE A 28 1.48 -3.98 -7.60
CA ILE A 28 1.40 -3.36 -8.92
C ILE A 28 0.13 -3.94 -9.56
N ASP A 29 -1.02 -3.35 -9.22
CA ASP A 29 -2.23 -3.45 -10.03
C ASP A 29 -2.35 -2.17 -10.87
N MET A 30 -1.77 -2.32 -12.05
CA MET A 30 -2.20 -1.80 -13.35
C MET A 30 -3.35 -0.79 -13.35
N ARG A 31 -3.02 0.43 -13.79
CA ARG A 31 -3.70 1.14 -14.89
C ARG A 31 -5.22 0.94 -14.98
N ASP A 32 -5.96 1.26 -13.92
CA ASP A 32 -7.37 1.59 -14.02
C ASP A 32 -7.59 2.95 -13.35
N GLU A 33 -7.39 3.96 -14.20
CA GLU A 33 -8.19 5.18 -14.21
C GLU A 33 -7.84 6.23 -13.14
N VAL A 34 -8.08 7.47 -13.52
CA VAL A 34 -8.06 8.61 -12.62
C VAL A 34 -9.33 8.53 -11.76
N ASP A 35 -9.47 7.44 -11.01
CA ASP A 35 -10.41 7.35 -9.91
C ASP A 35 -9.76 8.16 -8.79
N ILE A 36 -10.23 9.40 -8.65
CA ILE A 36 -10.11 10.23 -7.45
C ILE A 36 -9.99 9.29 -6.23
N LEU A 37 -9.12 9.48 -5.24
CA LEU A 37 -9.04 8.55 -4.08
C LEU A 37 -10.39 8.44 -3.34
N ILE A 38 -11.27 7.56 -3.81
CA ILE A 38 -12.65 7.38 -3.35
C ILE A 38 -12.70 6.26 -2.32
N LYS A 39 -11.80 5.27 -2.47
CA LYS A 39 -11.69 4.12 -1.58
C LYS A 39 -10.51 4.31 -0.63
N TYR A 40 -10.77 4.08 0.66
CA TYR A 40 -9.80 4.21 1.73
C TYR A 40 -9.59 2.85 2.36
N SER A 41 -8.38 2.31 2.22
CA SER A 41 -7.97 1.08 2.88
C SER A 41 -7.60 1.36 4.33
N GLY A 42 -7.94 0.42 5.20
CA GLY A 42 -7.73 0.51 6.64
C GLY A 42 -7.63 -0.87 7.27
N THR A 43 -7.66 -0.88 8.60
CA THR A 43 -7.67 -2.10 9.41
C THR A 43 -8.85 -2.11 10.36
N CYS A 44 -9.45 -3.29 10.56
CA CYS A 44 -10.59 -3.43 11.45
C CYS A 44 -10.21 -3.95 12.83
N THR A 45 -11.06 -3.67 13.82
CA THR A 45 -10.99 -4.23 15.17
C THR A 45 -12.23 -5.05 15.48
N ARG A 46 -12.01 -6.24 16.06
CA ARG A 46 -13.04 -7.24 16.37
C ARG A 46 -13.90 -6.82 17.55
N ASP A 47 -13.30 -6.17 18.55
CA ASP A 47 -13.95 -5.74 19.79
C ASP A 47 -15.07 -4.72 19.53
N LYS A 48 -14.81 -3.74 18.66
CA LYS A 48 -15.72 -2.64 18.33
C LYS A 48 -16.45 -2.85 17.00
N ASN A 49 -16.02 -3.84 16.22
CA ASN A 49 -16.47 -4.07 14.84
C ASN A 49 -16.35 -2.79 14.00
N GLU A 50 -15.17 -2.16 14.05
CA GLU A 50 -14.88 -0.88 13.41
C GLU A 50 -13.72 -1.01 12.44
N CYS A 51 -13.83 -0.36 11.29
CA CYS A 51 -12.76 -0.13 10.34
C CYS A 51 -12.11 1.22 10.63
N LYS A 52 -10.80 1.22 10.88
CA LYS A 52 -9.97 2.41 11.04
C LYS A 52 -9.22 2.66 9.73
N TYR A 53 -9.43 3.81 9.11
CA TYR A 53 -8.72 4.23 7.89
C TYR A 53 -8.22 5.66 8.01
N LYS A 54 -7.28 6.05 7.15
CA LYS A 54 -6.80 7.43 7.01
C LYS A 54 -7.66 8.16 5.99
N ASN A 55 -8.25 9.29 6.36
CA ASN A 55 -8.97 10.14 5.41
C ASN A 55 -8.01 10.95 4.52
N GLN A 56 -8.54 11.80 3.63
CA GLN A 56 -7.74 12.67 2.75
C GLN A 56 -6.82 13.64 3.50
N GLU A 57 -7.11 13.93 4.77
CA GLU A 57 -6.31 14.78 5.63
C GLU A 57 -5.30 13.98 6.48
N ASN A 58 -5.09 12.69 6.21
CA ASN A 58 -4.27 11.76 7.00
C ASN A 58 -4.72 11.61 8.47
N LYS A 59 -5.99 11.92 8.77
CA LYS A 59 -6.58 11.71 10.10
C LYS A 59 -7.20 10.33 10.20
N ASP A 60 -7.05 9.73 11.38
CA ASP A 60 -7.70 8.46 11.71
C ASP A 60 -9.22 8.66 11.75
N THR A 61 -9.93 7.89 10.95
CA THR A 61 -11.39 7.86 10.89
C THR A 61 -11.86 6.45 11.16
N PHE A 62 -12.97 6.33 11.88
CA PHE A 62 -13.55 5.05 12.28
C PHE A 62 -14.95 4.92 11.69
N VAL A 63 -15.24 3.79 11.06
CA VAL A 63 -16.57 3.46 10.53
C VAL A 63 -16.98 2.06 10.98
N LYS A 64 -18.25 1.87 11.30
CA LYS A 64 -18.77 0.56 11.73
C LYS A 64 -18.83 -0.42 10.57
N CYS A 65 -18.20 -1.58 10.72
CA CYS A 65 -18.39 -2.71 9.83
C CYS A 65 -19.84 -3.23 9.92
N PRO A 66 -20.35 -3.91 8.87
CA PRO A 66 -21.62 -4.64 8.96
C PRO A 66 -21.60 -5.67 10.09
N THR A 67 -22.78 -6.03 10.61
CA THR A 67 -22.91 -7.01 11.70
C THR A 67 -23.12 -8.45 11.23
N LEU A 68 -23.35 -8.64 9.93
CA LEU A 68 -23.51 -9.96 9.30
C LEU A 68 -22.24 -10.79 9.50
N ALA A 69 -22.38 -12.09 9.79
CA ALA A 69 -21.28 -12.95 10.22
C ALA A 69 -20.08 -12.99 9.24
N ASN A 70 -20.35 -12.83 7.94
CA ASN A 70 -19.37 -12.86 6.86
C ASN A 70 -18.90 -11.47 6.39
N LYS A 71 -19.35 -10.40 7.04
CA LYS A 71 -18.98 -9.01 6.71
C LYS A 71 -18.56 -8.18 7.93
N LYS A 72 -18.63 -8.78 9.12
CA LYS A 72 -18.12 -8.20 10.36
C LYS A 72 -16.62 -8.47 10.46
N CYS A 73 -15.92 -7.62 11.19
CA CYS A 73 -14.52 -7.85 11.52
C CYS A 73 -14.40 -9.09 12.39
N THR A 74 -13.80 -10.15 11.86
CA THR A 74 -13.67 -11.43 12.59
C THR A 74 -12.41 -11.47 13.45
N ASN A 75 -11.37 -10.74 13.05
CA ASN A 75 -10.07 -10.70 13.71
C ASN A 75 -9.52 -9.28 13.67
N ASP A 76 -8.81 -8.89 14.72
CA ASP A 76 -8.13 -7.59 14.76
C ASP A 76 -7.03 -7.50 13.69
N GLY A 77 -6.90 -6.33 13.08
CA GLY A 77 -5.87 -6.07 12.07
C GLY A 77 -6.20 -6.59 10.67
N LYS A 78 -7.39 -7.16 10.44
CA LYS A 78 -7.86 -7.51 9.10
C LYS A 78 -8.12 -6.27 8.26
N THR A 79 -8.02 -6.43 6.94
CA THR A 79 -8.23 -5.34 5.99
C THR A 79 -9.69 -4.91 6.00
N CYS A 80 -9.89 -3.61 5.80
CA CYS A 80 -11.20 -3.07 5.51
C CYS A 80 -11.07 -1.93 4.50
N THR A 81 -12.14 -1.67 3.75
CA THR A 81 -12.18 -0.63 2.73
C THR A 81 -13.43 0.20 2.90
N TRP A 82 -13.27 1.52 3.03
CA TRP A 82 -14.35 2.48 2.99
C TRP A 82 -14.46 3.09 1.60
N ASP A 83 -15.59 2.95 0.94
CA ASP A 83 -15.91 3.62 -0.31
C ASP A 83 -16.70 4.89 0.00
N SER A 84 -16.08 6.04 -0.27
CA SER A 84 -16.69 7.34 0.00
C SER A 84 -17.75 7.78 -1.01
N VAL A 85 -17.86 7.14 -2.17
CA VAL A 85 -18.96 7.37 -3.12
C VAL A 85 -20.19 6.60 -2.70
N SER A 86 -20.06 5.28 -2.52
CA SER A 86 -21.20 4.44 -2.14
C SER A 86 -21.55 4.52 -0.66
N LYS A 87 -20.67 5.10 0.17
CA LYS A 87 -20.77 5.13 1.63
C LYS A 87 -20.87 3.73 2.24
N VAL A 88 -20.19 2.77 1.63
CA VAL A 88 -20.15 1.37 2.05
C VAL A 88 -18.79 1.04 2.62
N VAL A 89 -18.77 0.28 3.72
CA VAL A 89 -17.57 -0.36 4.24
C VAL A 89 -17.63 -1.86 4.01
N THR A 90 -16.51 -2.40 3.54
CA THR A 90 -16.25 -3.83 3.43
C THR A 90 -15.19 -4.19 4.48
N CYS A 91 -15.45 -5.21 5.30
CA CYS A 91 -14.52 -5.70 6.33
C CYS A 91 -14.37 -7.22 6.20
N ASP A 92 -13.14 -7.69 6.43
CA ASP A 92 -12.75 -9.12 6.41
C ASP A 92 -12.67 -9.75 7.83
#